data_AF-A0A0A1N5K1-F1
#
_entry.id   AF-A0A0A1N5K1-F1
#
_cell.length_a   1.000
_cell.length_b   1.000
_cell.length_c   1.000
_cell.angle_alpha   90.00
_cell.angle_beta   90.00
_cell.angle_gamma   90.00
#
_symmetry.space_group_name_H-M   'P 1'
#
loop_
_entity.id
_entity.type
_entity.pdbx_description
1 polymer ?
#
loop_
_entity_poly.entity_id
_entity_poly.type
_entity_poly.pdbx_seq_one_letter_code
_entity_poly.pdbx_strand_id
1 'polypeptide(L)'
;MLIQQHLQQFLSRTHTNHKTFHVFNLDSDQHSSPPLIKNSSNTSYRHRLLLVSAPTVGFISGLETYEYTISKQDKIEHMIYISKVDTTMTTEETRGVTRQLVLAYIASLPSNSTVFVFARAQPQYLFANSAKNTDKVILSDRDLVSWWLHTLNKAPNAEKGWWFVPGVEDESSALIEIGARKRQWEAAFDWTYGSSYSPDAKAIDVIPRFEDDAKARFLKDHVDDDLSVKGFWELLAFSEECGSGKITGFFELKVNGCVLEEKKAGKEKEKDDKFTEFWNKLMFLDFHNKESILSSTQTAVKEIEKIYSKECEFEVTVEQSSPLEQTKSKQPVVNTLSSMQIKRKREQVNSKEAAVNTLSDSFIKRKKKL
;
A
#
# COMPACT_ATOMS: atom_id res chain seq x y z
N MET A 1 -11.79 -14.73 13.06
CA MET A 1 -10.68 -15.63 13.43
C MET A 1 -9.52 -15.59 12.44
N LEU A 2 -9.72 -15.73 11.12
CA LEU A 2 -8.60 -15.74 10.16
C LEU A 2 -7.81 -14.42 10.08
N ILE A 3 -8.49 -13.27 10.00
CA ILE A 3 -7.81 -11.96 9.98
C ILE A 3 -6.95 -11.73 11.23
N GLN A 4 -7.41 -12.15 12.41
CA GLN A 4 -6.65 -12.04 13.66
C GLN A 4 -5.34 -12.84 13.61
N GLN A 5 -5.37 -14.07 13.08
CA GLN A 5 -4.17 -14.91 12.94
C GLN A 5 -3.17 -14.29 11.95
N HIS A 6 -3.64 -13.76 10.83
CA HIS A 6 -2.76 -13.07 9.89
C HIS A 6 -2.21 -11.78 10.46
N LEU A 7 -3.01 -10.98 11.17
CA LEU A 7 -2.49 -9.78 11.85
C LEU A 7 -1.43 -10.12 12.88
N GLN A 8 -1.64 -11.18 13.67
CA GLN A 8 -0.64 -11.71 14.60
C GLN A 8 0.68 -12.07 13.88
N GLN A 9 0.60 -12.72 12.72
CA GLN A 9 1.74 -13.13 11.92
C GLN A 9 2.46 -11.97 11.22
N PHE A 10 1.74 -10.98 10.70
CA PHE A 10 2.30 -9.90 9.89
C PHE A 10 2.76 -8.73 10.77
N LEU A 11 2.02 -8.38 11.82
CA LEU A 11 2.45 -7.35 12.77
C LEU A 11 3.69 -7.77 13.56
N SER A 12 3.90 -9.07 13.80
CA SER A 12 5.14 -9.55 14.43
C SER A 12 6.40 -9.33 13.60
N ARG A 13 6.25 -9.02 12.30
CA ARG A 13 7.36 -8.66 11.41
C ARG A 13 7.72 -7.16 11.47
N THR A 14 6.98 -6.37 12.25
CA THR A 14 7.31 -4.96 12.44
C THR A 14 8.44 -4.81 13.45
N HIS A 15 9.40 -3.94 13.14
CA HIS A 15 10.43 -3.52 14.10
C HIS A 15 9.86 -2.37 14.94
N THR A 16 8.94 -2.71 15.84
CA THR A 16 8.27 -1.76 16.74
C THR A 16 8.72 -1.99 18.19
N ASN A 17 8.71 -0.91 18.97
CA ASN A 17 8.89 -0.98 20.42
C ASN A 17 7.57 -1.36 21.14
N HIS A 18 6.43 -1.36 20.45
CA HIS A 18 5.16 -1.77 21.01
C HIS A 18 5.04 -3.29 21.07
N LYS A 19 4.76 -3.80 22.26
CA LYS A 19 4.50 -5.23 22.47
C LYS A 19 3.07 -5.63 22.13
N THR A 20 2.16 -4.68 22.10
CA THR A 20 0.72 -4.93 21.98
C THR A 20 0.09 -3.92 21.03
N PHE A 21 -0.74 -4.43 20.12
CA PHE A 21 -1.66 -3.67 19.29
C PHE A 21 -3.10 -4.08 19.58
N HIS A 22 -4.00 -3.11 19.59
CA HIS A 22 -5.44 -3.36 19.58
C HIS A 22 -5.96 -3.18 18.16
N VAL A 23 -6.77 -4.12 17.69
CA VAL A 23 -7.36 -4.08 16.36
C VAL A 23 -8.87 -4.10 16.48
N PHE A 24 -9.51 -3.19 15.76
CA PHE A 24 -10.96 -3.10 15.62
C PHE A 24 -11.32 -3.47 14.18
N ASN A 25 -12.04 -4.58 14.01
CA ASN A 25 -12.56 -5.07 12.74
C ASN A 25 -14.06 -4.80 12.68
N LEU A 26 -14.43 -3.69 12.07
CA LEU A 26 -15.79 -3.20 11.99
C LEU A 26 -16.35 -3.54 10.61
N ASP A 27 -17.49 -4.20 10.60
CA ASP A 27 -18.15 -4.71 9.41
C ASP A 27 -19.56 -4.08 9.33
N SER A 28 -19.95 -3.64 8.14
CA SER A 28 -21.33 -3.28 7.85
C SER A 28 -22.22 -4.51 7.78
N ASP A 29 -23.54 -4.29 7.84
CA ASP A 29 -24.49 -5.31 7.38
C ASP A 29 -24.30 -5.58 5.86
N GLN A 30 -24.82 -6.70 5.35
CA GLN A 30 -24.74 -7.01 3.91
C GLN A 30 -25.72 -6.10 3.13
N HIS A 31 -25.23 -5.47 2.07
CA HIS A 31 -26.01 -4.59 1.21
C HIS A 31 -26.13 -5.13 -0.21
N SER A 32 -27.22 -4.75 -0.90
CA SER A 32 -27.36 -4.93 -2.34
C SER A 32 -26.71 -3.74 -3.06
N SER A 33 -25.94 -4.01 -4.12
CA SER A 33 -25.37 -2.98 -4.98
C SER A 33 -25.94 -3.11 -6.39
N PRO A 34 -26.12 -2.00 -7.12
CA PRO A 34 -26.19 -2.07 -8.57
C PRO A 34 -25.03 -2.88 -9.15
N PRO A 35 -25.19 -3.49 -10.34
CA PRO A 35 -24.12 -4.23 -10.98
C PRO A 35 -22.83 -3.39 -11.09
N LEU A 36 -21.73 -3.87 -10.48
CA LEU A 36 -20.42 -3.21 -10.57
C LEU A 36 -19.98 -3.04 -12.03
N ILE A 37 -20.38 -3.99 -12.86
CA ILE A 37 -20.17 -4.02 -14.31
C ILE A 37 -21.56 -4.07 -14.94
N LYS A 38 -21.81 -3.35 -16.05
CA LYS A 38 -23.16 -3.12 -16.60
C LYS A 38 -24.04 -4.38 -16.77
N ASN A 39 -23.41 -5.55 -16.99
CA ASN A 39 -24.09 -6.83 -17.21
C ASN A 39 -23.79 -7.89 -16.13
N SER A 40 -23.29 -7.51 -14.94
CA SER A 40 -23.07 -8.48 -13.87
C SER A 40 -24.38 -8.88 -13.17
N SER A 41 -24.41 -10.09 -12.64
CA SER A 41 -25.48 -10.64 -11.80
C SER A 41 -25.63 -9.88 -10.48
N ASN A 42 -26.61 -10.30 -9.66
CA ASN A 42 -26.85 -9.78 -8.32
C ASN A 42 -25.53 -9.65 -7.56
N THR A 43 -25.21 -8.40 -7.21
CA THR A 43 -24.00 -8.05 -6.49
C THR A 43 -24.41 -7.62 -5.10
N SER A 44 -23.83 -8.27 -4.10
CA SER A 44 -23.94 -7.79 -2.73
C SER A 44 -22.58 -7.34 -2.25
N TYR A 45 -22.55 -6.42 -1.30
CA TYR A 45 -21.30 -5.93 -0.74
C TYR A 45 -21.38 -5.70 0.75
N ARG A 46 -20.20 -5.67 1.37
CA ARG A 46 -20.00 -5.26 2.75
C ARG A 46 -18.94 -4.17 2.80
N HIS A 47 -19.17 -3.16 3.60
CA HIS A 47 -18.18 -2.15 3.94
C HIS A 47 -17.45 -2.60 5.20
N ARG A 48 -16.12 -2.64 5.16
CA ARG A 48 -15.26 -3.02 6.29
C ARG A 48 -14.28 -1.91 6.61
N LEU A 49 -14.09 -1.67 7.90
CA LEU A 49 -13.10 -0.74 8.44
C LEU A 49 -12.25 -1.46 9.49
N LEU A 50 -10.95 -1.57 9.21
CA LEU A 50 -9.95 -2.06 10.15
C LEU A 50 -9.18 -0.88 10.74
N LEU A 51 -9.16 -0.77 12.07
CA LEU A 51 -8.38 0.24 12.80
C LEU A 51 -7.36 -0.46 13.69
N VAL A 52 -6.13 0.01 13.68
CA VAL A 52 -5.05 -0.48 14.55
C VAL A 52 -4.63 0.63 15.49
N SER A 53 -4.57 0.37 16.79
CA SER A 53 -4.05 1.28 17.80
C SER A 53 -2.97 0.61 18.66
N ALA A 54 -2.20 1.43 19.37
CA ALA A 54 -1.35 1.00 20.48
C ALA A 54 -1.66 1.82 21.74
N PRO A 55 -1.50 1.26 22.95
CA PRO A 55 -1.95 1.90 24.20
C PRO A 55 -1.41 3.32 24.43
N THR A 56 -0.14 3.57 24.09
CA THR A 56 0.53 4.87 24.33
C THR A 56 0.41 5.84 23.15
N VAL A 57 -0.14 5.39 22.02
CA VAL A 57 -0.19 6.15 20.77
C VAL A 57 -1.63 6.52 20.41
N GLY A 58 -2.59 5.63 20.66
CA GLY A 58 -3.92 5.68 20.08
C GLY A 58 -3.94 5.02 18.70
N PHE A 59 -4.92 5.35 17.85
CA PHE A 59 -5.00 4.87 16.47
C PHE A 59 -3.74 5.26 15.70
N ILE A 60 -3.19 4.28 15.00
CA ILE A 60 -1.98 4.37 14.18
C ILE A 60 -2.36 4.37 12.70
N SER A 61 -3.21 3.44 12.29
CA SER A 61 -3.58 3.22 10.89
C SER A 61 -5.02 2.73 10.75
N GLY A 62 -5.64 3.11 9.63
CA GLY A 62 -6.95 2.64 9.22
C GLY A 62 -6.91 2.08 7.80
N LEU A 63 -7.71 1.05 7.54
CA LEU A 63 -7.92 0.42 6.24
C LEU A 63 -9.42 0.27 6.01
N GLU A 64 -9.94 0.95 4.99
CA GLU A 64 -11.35 0.92 4.58
C GLU A 64 -11.49 0.17 3.25
N THR A 65 -12.41 -0.80 3.20
CA THR A 65 -12.59 -1.68 2.05
C THR A 65 -14.04 -1.96 1.74
N TYR A 66 -14.38 -2.08 0.47
CA TYR A 66 -15.66 -2.62 0.01
C TYR A 66 -15.45 -4.03 -0.53
N GLU A 67 -16.13 -5.00 0.07
CA GLU A 67 -16.03 -6.42 -0.25
C GLU A 67 -17.28 -6.86 -1.02
N TYR A 68 -17.17 -6.97 -2.34
CA TYR A 68 -18.25 -7.37 -3.22
C TYR A 68 -18.22 -8.88 -3.46
N THR A 69 -19.41 -9.49 -3.44
CA THR A 69 -19.61 -10.89 -3.79
C THR A 69 -20.53 -10.96 -5.01
N ILE A 70 -20.01 -11.54 -6.09
CA ILE A 70 -20.69 -11.66 -7.38
C ILE A 70 -20.94 -13.14 -7.66
N SER A 71 -22.19 -13.51 -7.89
CA SER A 71 -22.57 -14.89 -8.18
C SER A 71 -22.76 -15.09 -9.69
N LYS A 72 -21.83 -15.72 -10.40
CA LYS A 72 -21.92 -16.00 -11.85
C LYS A 72 -22.05 -17.50 -12.09
N GLN A 73 -23.19 -17.97 -12.61
CA GLN A 73 -23.36 -19.34 -13.13
C GLN A 73 -22.73 -20.42 -12.22
N ASP A 74 -23.12 -20.44 -10.94
CA ASP A 74 -22.62 -21.33 -9.87
C ASP A 74 -21.18 -21.13 -9.38
N LYS A 75 -20.52 -20.03 -9.78
CA LYS A 75 -19.24 -19.59 -9.22
C LYS A 75 -19.40 -18.29 -8.45
N ILE A 76 -18.76 -18.22 -7.30
CA ILE A 76 -18.67 -17.01 -6.49
C ILE A 76 -17.32 -16.35 -6.76
N GLU A 77 -17.36 -15.09 -7.16
CA GLU A 77 -16.19 -14.23 -7.31
C GLU A 77 -16.23 -13.14 -6.25
N HIS A 78 -15.07 -12.89 -5.62
CA HIS A 78 -14.92 -11.82 -4.65
C HIS A 78 -14.14 -10.66 -5.28
N MET A 79 -14.74 -9.48 -5.34
CA MET A 79 -14.06 -8.26 -5.76
C MET A 79 -13.88 -7.36 -4.55
N ILE A 80 -12.63 -7.07 -4.22
CA ILE A 80 -12.26 -6.34 -3.01
C ILE A 80 -11.69 -4.99 -3.43
N TYR A 81 -12.37 -3.90 -3.12
CA TYR A 81 -11.86 -2.56 -3.37
C TYR A 81 -11.29 -1.97 -2.09
N ILE A 82 -9.99 -1.72 -2.06
CA ILE A 82 -9.37 -0.97 -0.97
C ILE A 82 -9.58 0.51 -1.26
N SER A 83 -10.56 1.09 -0.55
CA SER A 83 -11.04 2.46 -0.74
C SER A 83 -10.11 3.48 -0.09
N LYS A 84 -9.75 3.28 1.18
CA LYS A 84 -8.87 4.21 1.91
C LYS A 84 -7.86 3.47 2.77
N VAL A 85 -6.65 4.00 2.80
CA VAL A 85 -5.61 3.65 3.78
C VAL A 85 -5.02 4.94 4.30
N ASP A 86 -4.98 5.10 5.62
CA ASP A 86 -4.47 6.32 6.24
C ASP A 86 -3.71 6.01 7.53
N THR A 87 -2.89 6.98 7.97
CA THR A 87 -2.19 6.96 9.25
C THR A 87 -2.39 8.25 10.01
N THR A 88 -2.30 8.18 11.33
CA THR A 88 -2.26 9.35 12.20
C THR A 88 -0.82 9.85 12.40
N MET A 89 0.16 8.95 12.35
CA MET A 89 1.59 9.22 12.49
C MET A 89 2.47 8.13 11.86
N THR A 90 3.72 8.48 11.56
CA THR A 90 4.71 7.58 10.96
C THR A 90 6.06 7.75 11.70
N THR A 91 6.08 7.40 12.99
CA THR A 91 7.30 7.39 13.82
C THR A 91 8.05 6.07 13.67
N GLU A 92 9.24 5.95 14.27
CA GLU A 92 9.95 4.66 14.32
C GLU A 92 9.10 3.55 14.97
N GLU A 93 8.27 3.90 15.96
CA GLU A 93 7.42 2.96 16.69
C GLU A 93 6.25 2.43 15.85
N THR A 94 5.75 3.21 14.90
CA THR A 94 4.61 2.85 14.04
C THR A 94 5.02 2.43 12.63
N ARG A 95 6.31 2.51 12.30
CA ARG A 95 6.83 2.27 10.96
C ARG A 95 6.52 0.84 10.50
N GLY A 96 5.82 0.74 9.37
CA GLY A 96 5.51 -0.53 8.73
C GLY A 96 4.22 -1.18 9.19
N VAL A 97 3.61 -0.74 10.29
CA VAL A 97 2.31 -1.27 10.79
C VAL A 97 1.26 -1.25 9.68
N THR A 98 1.08 -0.13 8.99
CA THR A 98 0.10 0.03 7.90
C THR A 98 0.33 -0.96 6.76
N ARG A 99 1.59 -1.21 6.38
CA ARG A 99 1.91 -2.19 5.33
C ARG A 99 1.54 -3.60 5.77
N GLN A 100 1.87 -3.95 7.02
CA GLN A 100 1.54 -5.27 7.56
C GLN A 100 0.02 -5.45 7.73
N LEU A 101 -0.72 -4.40 8.09
CA LEU A 101 -2.18 -4.38 8.11
C LEU A 101 -2.76 -4.73 6.73
N VAL A 102 -2.29 -4.05 5.67
CA VAL A 102 -2.73 -4.33 4.29
C VAL A 102 -2.41 -5.76 3.88
N LEU A 103 -1.18 -6.23 4.16
CA LEU A 103 -0.77 -7.59 3.81
C LEU A 103 -1.55 -8.67 4.58
N ALA A 104 -1.79 -8.46 5.87
CA ALA A 104 -2.60 -9.34 6.71
C ALA A 104 -4.06 -9.39 6.22
N TYR A 105 -4.61 -8.24 5.83
CA TYR A 105 -5.93 -8.15 5.25
C TYR A 105 -6.02 -8.98 3.96
N ILE A 106 -5.12 -8.77 3.01
CA ILE A 106 -5.07 -9.53 1.74
C ILE A 106 -4.93 -11.03 2.01
N ALA A 107 -4.10 -11.42 2.99
CA ALA A 107 -3.93 -12.82 3.39
C ALA A 107 -5.23 -13.48 3.87
N SER A 108 -6.10 -12.69 4.51
CA SER A 108 -7.35 -13.17 5.09
C SER A 108 -8.52 -13.28 4.11
N LEU A 109 -8.32 -12.84 2.86
CA LEU A 109 -9.37 -12.83 1.86
C LEU A 109 -9.79 -14.24 1.45
N PRO A 110 -11.04 -14.43 0.97
CA PRO A 110 -11.48 -15.70 0.41
C PRO A 110 -10.66 -16.13 -0.81
N SER A 111 -10.68 -17.42 -1.14
CA SER A 111 -10.19 -17.93 -2.44
C SER A 111 -10.88 -17.23 -3.62
N ASN A 112 -10.20 -17.12 -4.76
CA ASN A 112 -10.69 -16.41 -5.96
C ASN A 112 -11.06 -14.93 -5.73
N SER A 113 -10.27 -14.24 -4.90
CA SER A 113 -10.46 -12.80 -4.69
C SER A 113 -9.64 -11.98 -5.70
N THR A 114 -10.22 -10.90 -6.19
CA THR A 114 -9.50 -9.87 -6.96
C THR A 114 -9.49 -8.58 -6.17
N VAL A 115 -8.32 -8.08 -5.83
CA VAL A 115 -8.11 -6.85 -5.06
C VAL A 115 -7.87 -5.69 -6.03
N PHE A 116 -8.59 -4.59 -5.86
CA PHE A 116 -8.50 -3.37 -6.64
C PHE A 116 -8.06 -2.20 -5.76
N VAL A 117 -7.14 -1.39 -6.26
CA VAL A 117 -6.66 -0.17 -5.59
C VAL A 117 -6.55 0.97 -6.59
N PHE A 118 -7.08 2.14 -6.23
CA PHE A 118 -6.77 3.41 -6.88
C PHE A 118 -5.86 4.24 -5.97
N ALA A 119 -4.57 4.29 -6.32
CA ALA A 119 -3.56 5.03 -5.58
C ALA A 119 -3.52 6.49 -6.05
N ARG A 120 -4.08 7.38 -5.24
CA ARG A 120 -4.00 8.84 -5.39
C ARG A 120 -3.49 9.42 -4.08
N ALA A 121 -2.55 10.37 -4.09
CA ALA A 121 -2.12 10.96 -2.82
C ALA A 121 -3.10 12.04 -2.37
N GLN A 122 -3.36 12.08 -1.07
CA GLN A 122 -4.06 13.15 -0.37
C GLN A 122 -3.39 13.35 1.00
N PRO A 123 -3.48 14.54 1.62
CA PRO A 123 -2.88 14.78 2.93
C PRO A 123 -3.44 13.88 4.05
N GLN A 124 -4.72 13.50 3.91
CA GLN A 124 -5.44 12.64 4.84
C GLN A 124 -6.68 12.04 4.14
N TYR A 125 -7.14 10.90 4.63
CA TYR A 125 -8.30 10.16 4.13
C TYR A 125 -9.30 9.83 5.24
N LEU A 126 -8.84 9.16 6.30
CA LEU A 126 -9.69 8.66 7.40
C LEU A 126 -9.55 9.52 8.66
N PHE A 127 -8.36 10.06 8.92
CA PHE A 127 -8.07 10.73 10.18
C PHE A 127 -8.07 12.25 9.99
N ALA A 128 -9.17 12.91 10.36
CA ALA A 128 -9.31 14.34 10.17
C ALA A 128 -8.24 15.14 10.93
N ASN A 129 -7.74 16.19 10.26
CA ASN A 129 -6.62 17.03 10.67
C ASN A 129 -5.27 16.32 10.89
N SER A 130 -5.15 15.01 10.62
CA SER A 130 -3.88 14.30 10.77
C SER A 130 -2.76 14.86 9.88
N ALA A 131 -3.10 15.56 8.79
CA ALA A 131 -2.12 16.26 7.96
C ALA A 131 -1.39 17.40 8.70
N LYS A 132 -1.94 17.91 9.81
CA LYS A 132 -1.30 18.93 10.66
C LYS A 132 -0.30 18.32 11.65
N ASN A 133 -0.33 16.99 11.84
CA ASN A 133 0.60 16.30 12.72
C ASN A 133 1.97 16.21 12.06
N THR A 134 2.97 16.84 12.67
CA THR A 134 4.36 16.83 12.15
C THR A 134 4.99 15.45 12.15
N ASP A 135 4.48 14.52 12.97
CA ASP A 135 4.94 13.13 13.00
C ASP A 135 4.31 12.27 11.89
N LYS A 136 3.36 12.81 11.11
CA LYS A 136 2.79 12.12 9.96
C LYS A 136 3.62 12.40 8.70
N VAL A 137 4.10 11.34 8.08
CA VAL A 137 4.73 11.44 6.76
C VAL A 137 3.67 11.27 5.67
N ILE A 138 3.39 12.34 4.94
CA ILE A 138 2.50 12.34 3.77
C ILE A 138 3.34 11.95 2.54
N LEU A 139 2.94 10.88 1.85
CA LEU A 139 3.61 10.45 0.63
C LEU A 139 3.21 11.36 -0.55
N SER A 140 4.17 11.65 -1.43
CA SER A 140 3.87 12.23 -2.73
C SER A 140 3.10 11.23 -3.61
N ASP A 141 2.45 11.71 -4.65
CA ASP A 141 1.81 10.89 -5.70
C ASP A 141 2.70 9.73 -6.16
N ARG A 142 3.94 10.04 -6.59
CA ARG A 142 4.93 9.06 -7.04
C ARG A 142 5.29 8.06 -5.95
N ASP A 143 5.52 8.54 -4.73
CA ASP A 143 5.90 7.69 -3.60
C ASP A 143 4.76 6.77 -3.17
N LEU A 144 3.50 7.22 -3.26
CA LEU A 144 2.33 6.42 -2.92
C LEU A 144 2.10 5.32 -3.96
N VAL A 145 2.19 5.62 -5.25
CA VAL A 145 2.09 4.60 -6.32
C VAL A 145 3.21 3.58 -6.16
N SER A 146 4.45 4.05 -5.93
CA SER A 146 5.57 3.15 -5.62
C SER A 146 5.31 2.33 -4.35
N TRP A 147 4.73 2.92 -3.29
CA TRP A 147 4.44 2.22 -2.05
C TRP A 147 3.44 1.10 -2.24
N TRP A 148 2.37 1.33 -3.01
CA TRP A 148 1.37 0.31 -3.36
C TRP A 148 1.98 -0.81 -4.21
N LEU A 149 2.73 -0.48 -5.26
CA LEU A 149 3.42 -1.48 -6.09
C LEU A 149 4.32 -2.39 -5.24
N HIS A 150 5.12 -1.82 -4.33
CA HIS A 150 6.00 -2.61 -3.45
C HIS A 150 5.24 -3.37 -2.35
N THR A 151 4.05 -2.91 -1.96
CA THR A 151 3.23 -3.56 -0.93
C THR A 151 2.52 -4.76 -1.54
N LEU A 152 1.83 -4.57 -2.66
CA LEU A 152 1.13 -5.65 -3.37
C LEU A 152 2.10 -6.69 -3.94
N ASN A 153 3.33 -6.32 -4.31
CA ASN A 153 4.36 -7.28 -4.70
C ASN A 153 4.79 -8.23 -3.56
N LYS A 154 4.39 -7.95 -2.32
CA LYS A 154 4.61 -8.82 -1.15
C LYS A 154 3.32 -9.49 -0.66
N ALA A 155 2.23 -9.34 -1.39
CA ALA A 155 0.94 -9.93 -1.03
C ALA A 155 1.05 -11.47 -1.04
N PRO A 156 0.61 -12.14 0.04
CA PRO A 156 0.60 -13.59 0.09
C PRO A 156 -0.44 -14.15 -0.91
N ASN A 157 -0.12 -15.31 -1.48
CA ASN A 157 -0.99 -16.03 -2.44
C ASN A 157 -1.39 -15.20 -3.67
N ALA A 158 -0.61 -14.17 -4.02
CA ALA A 158 -0.74 -13.44 -5.26
C ALA A 158 -0.32 -14.32 -6.44
N GLU A 159 -1.23 -14.52 -7.38
CA GLU A 159 -0.98 -15.33 -8.59
C GLU A 159 -0.62 -14.45 -9.79
N LYS A 160 -1.35 -13.34 -9.94
CA LYS A 160 -1.21 -12.41 -11.06
C LYS A 160 -1.63 -11.01 -10.67
N GLY A 161 -0.88 -10.01 -11.14
CA GLY A 161 -1.18 -8.60 -10.92
C GLY A 161 -1.19 -7.80 -12.21
N TRP A 162 -2.00 -6.74 -12.24
CA TRP A 162 -1.97 -5.70 -13.23
C TRP A 162 -1.77 -4.35 -12.55
N TRP A 163 -1.01 -3.48 -13.19
CA TRP A 163 -0.84 -2.11 -12.70
C TRP A 163 -0.69 -1.13 -13.84
N PHE A 164 -1.19 0.09 -13.66
CA PHE A 164 -1.18 1.11 -14.71
C PHE A 164 -1.07 2.51 -14.12
N VAL A 165 -0.25 3.35 -14.75
CA VAL A 165 -0.13 4.78 -14.45
C VAL A 165 -0.69 5.55 -15.65
N PRO A 166 -1.87 6.19 -15.54
CA PRO A 166 -2.45 6.92 -16.65
C PRO A 166 -1.49 7.98 -17.20
N GLY A 167 -1.41 8.06 -18.54
CA GLY A 167 -0.51 8.99 -19.23
C GLY A 167 0.93 8.50 -19.38
N VAL A 168 1.27 7.29 -18.88
CA VAL A 168 2.58 6.67 -19.09
C VAL A 168 2.43 5.41 -19.94
N GLU A 169 3.07 5.40 -21.11
CA GLU A 169 2.85 4.40 -22.16
C GLU A 169 3.39 3.00 -21.82
N ASP A 170 4.54 2.92 -21.16
CA ASP A 170 5.25 1.65 -20.93
C ASP A 170 5.73 1.48 -19.48
N GLU A 171 5.96 0.21 -19.12
CA GLU A 171 6.36 -0.19 -17.77
C GLU A 171 7.71 0.41 -17.34
N SER A 172 8.68 0.48 -18.26
CA SER A 172 10.02 0.97 -17.92
C SER A 172 9.98 2.45 -17.57
N SER A 173 9.23 3.24 -18.34
CA SER A 173 8.97 4.65 -18.06
C SER A 173 8.20 4.82 -16.75
N ALA A 174 7.16 4.01 -16.50
CA ALA A 174 6.38 4.07 -15.26
C ALA A 174 7.23 3.75 -14.01
N LEU A 175 8.09 2.72 -14.07
CA LEU A 175 9.00 2.35 -12.99
C LEU A 175 10.05 3.43 -12.70
N ILE A 176 10.48 4.19 -13.71
CA ILE A 176 11.36 5.36 -13.53
C ILE A 176 10.57 6.49 -12.88
N GLU A 177 9.39 6.82 -13.42
CA GLU A 177 8.54 7.94 -13.01
C GLU A 177 8.17 7.87 -11.53
N ILE A 178 7.77 6.69 -11.04
CA ILE A 178 7.42 6.49 -9.62
C ILE A 178 8.66 6.22 -8.73
N GLY A 179 9.85 6.15 -9.32
CA GLY A 179 11.11 5.88 -8.63
C GLY A 179 11.26 4.43 -8.14
N ALA A 180 10.43 3.49 -8.62
CA ALA A 180 10.52 2.07 -8.27
C ALA A 180 11.81 1.43 -8.79
N ARG A 181 12.29 1.83 -9.98
CA ARG A 181 13.56 1.34 -10.53
C ARG A 181 14.76 1.73 -9.66
N LYS A 182 14.78 2.95 -9.13
CA LYS A 182 15.83 3.42 -8.18
C LYS A 182 15.80 2.62 -6.87
N ARG A 183 14.63 2.15 -6.46
CA ARG A 183 14.42 1.31 -5.28
C ARG A 183 14.64 -0.18 -5.54
N GLN A 184 15.13 -0.54 -6.74
CA GLN A 184 15.42 -1.92 -7.15
C GLN A 184 14.19 -2.81 -7.02
N TRP A 185 13.03 -2.28 -7.44
CA TRP A 185 11.83 -3.10 -7.52
C TRP A 185 12.01 -4.20 -8.58
N GLU A 186 11.70 -5.43 -8.18
CA GLU A 186 11.66 -6.60 -9.04
C GLU A 186 10.34 -7.33 -8.79
N ALA A 187 9.72 -7.82 -9.85
CA ALA A 187 8.47 -8.56 -9.78
C ALA A 187 8.66 -9.87 -8.99
N ALA A 188 7.84 -10.08 -7.95
CA ALA A 188 7.85 -11.31 -7.16
C ALA A 188 6.98 -12.42 -7.76
N PHE A 189 6.07 -12.06 -8.67
CA PHE A 189 5.15 -12.92 -9.39
C PHE A 189 4.75 -12.25 -10.73
N ASP A 190 3.86 -12.86 -11.51
CA ASP A 190 3.43 -12.36 -12.82
C ASP A 190 2.73 -11.00 -12.70
N TRP A 191 3.45 -9.93 -13.05
CA TRP A 191 2.92 -8.57 -13.18
C TRP A 191 2.79 -8.20 -14.66
N THR A 192 1.67 -7.59 -15.01
CA THR A 192 1.43 -7.02 -16.33
C THR A 192 1.19 -5.52 -16.20
N TYR A 193 1.97 -4.69 -16.90
CA TYR A 193 1.66 -3.27 -17.01
C TYR A 193 0.47 -3.05 -17.96
N GLY A 194 -0.58 -2.37 -17.49
CA GLY A 194 -1.85 -2.20 -18.19
C GLY A 194 -3.04 -2.71 -17.37
N SER A 195 -4.10 -3.14 -18.05
CA SER A 195 -5.32 -3.66 -17.42
C SER A 195 -5.57 -5.12 -17.77
N SER A 196 -6.39 -5.81 -16.98
CA SER A 196 -6.79 -7.21 -17.22
C SER A 196 -7.78 -7.38 -18.39
N TYR A 197 -8.28 -6.29 -18.94
CA TYR A 197 -9.31 -6.27 -19.96
C TYR A 197 -8.73 -6.16 -21.38
N SER A 198 -9.46 -6.69 -22.37
CA SER A 198 -9.11 -6.51 -23.78
C SER A 198 -9.16 -5.02 -24.16
N PRO A 199 -8.14 -4.48 -24.86
CA PRO A 199 -8.12 -3.06 -25.27
C PRO A 199 -9.32 -2.64 -26.13
N ASP A 200 -9.86 -3.58 -26.91
CA ASP A 200 -10.96 -3.35 -27.85
C ASP A 200 -12.34 -3.62 -27.25
N ALA A 201 -12.41 -4.17 -26.03
CA ALA A 201 -13.68 -4.35 -25.33
C ALA A 201 -14.30 -3.00 -24.97
N LYS A 202 -15.63 -2.96 -24.91
CA LYS A 202 -16.36 -1.77 -24.46
C LYS A 202 -16.13 -1.55 -22.97
N ALA A 203 -15.60 -0.39 -22.60
CA ALA A 203 -15.13 -0.09 -21.25
C ALA A 203 -16.22 -0.28 -20.19
N ILE A 204 -17.45 0.18 -20.48
CA ILE A 204 -18.60 0.08 -19.56
C ILE A 204 -19.02 -1.37 -19.25
N ASP A 205 -18.66 -2.31 -20.11
CA ASP A 205 -19.03 -3.72 -20.00
C ASP A 205 -18.00 -4.56 -19.24
N VAL A 206 -16.82 -4.01 -18.94
CA VAL A 206 -15.72 -4.78 -18.33
C VAL A 206 -15.07 -4.08 -17.13
N ILE A 207 -15.03 -2.74 -17.09
CA ILE A 207 -14.38 -2.00 -16.00
C ILE A 207 -15.34 -1.89 -14.80
N PRO A 208 -14.94 -2.36 -13.61
CA PRO A 208 -15.77 -2.27 -12.41
C PRO A 208 -15.86 -0.82 -11.90
N ARG A 209 -17.06 -0.45 -11.45
CA ARG A 209 -17.40 0.89 -10.96
C ARG A 209 -17.56 0.86 -9.44
N PHE A 210 -16.48 1.16 -8.72
CA PHE A 210 -16.48 1.22 -7.26
C PHE A 210 -16.94 2.59 -6.73
N GLU A 211 -17.41 2.61 -5.49
CA GLU A 211 -17.76 3.85 -4.78
C GLU A 211 -16.54 4.79 -4.66
N ASP A 212 -16.76 6.08 -4.89
CA ASP A 212 -15.76 7.17 -4.84
C ASP A 212 -14.51 6.99 -5.75
N ASP A 213 -14.56 6.09 -6.71
CA ASP A 213 -13.44 5.78 -7.61
C ASP A 213 -13.43 6.65 -8.88
N ALA A 214 -12.23 7.04 -9.33
CA ALA A 214 -12.06 7.86 -10.54
C ALA A 214 -12.61 7.18 -11.81
N LYS A 215 -12.47 5.85 -11.94
CA LYS A 215 -12.99 5.11 -13.10
C LYS A 215 -14.51 5.14 -13.11
N ALA A 216 -15.14 4.96 -11.95
CA ALA A 216 -16.59 4.97 -11.83
C ALA A 216 -17.17 6.35 -12.18
N ARG A 217 -16.57 7.43 -11.65
CA ARG A 217 -16.95 8.80 -11.98
C ARG A 217 -16.77 9.10 -13.47
N PHE A 218 -15.61 8.78 -14.03
CA PHE A 218 -15.34 9.01 -15.46
C PHE A 218 -16.33 8.26 -16.37
N LEU A 219 -16.58 6.97 -16.11
CA LEU A 219 -17.53 6.17 -16.90
C LEU A 219 -18.97 6.66 -16.78
N LYS A 220 -19.35 7.23 -15.63
CA LYS A 220 -20.68 7.81 -15.43
C LYS A 220 -20.87 9.04 -16.31
N ASP A 221 -19.84 9.88 -16.42
CA ASP A 221 -19.87 11.12 -17.20
C ASP A 221 -19.77 10.85 -18.72
N HIS A 222 -19.23 9.70 -19.14
CA HIS A 222 -19.02 9.30 -20.54
C HIS A 222 -19.83 8.06 -20.94
N VAL A 223 -21.03 7.89 -20.36
CA VAL A 223 -21.87 6.70 -20.57
C VAL A 223 -22.30 6.52 -22.03
N ASP A 224 -22.44 7.62 -22.76
CA ASP A 224 -22.93 7.67 -24.14
C ASP A 224 -21.80 7.57 -25.19
N ASP A 225 -20.54 7.63 -24.78
CA ASP A 225 -19.38 7.79 -25.69
C ASP A 225 -18.86 6.48 -26.28
N ASP A 226 -19.48 5.34 -25.94
CA ASP A 226 -19.13 3.99 -26.42
C ASP A 226 -17.61 3.68 -26.43
N LEU A 227 -16.94 4.08 -25.34
CA LEU A 227 -15.48 3.99 -25.27
C LEU A 227 -14.99 2.54 -25.22
N SER A 228 -13.93 2.25 -25.99
CA SER A 228 -13.12 1.05 -25.78
C SER A 228 -12.29 1.17 -24.50
N VAL A 229 -11.80 0.07 -23.95
CA VAL A 229 -10.89 0.07 -22.78
C VAL A 229 -9.65 0.92 -23.07
N LYS A 230 -9.08 0.82 -24.28
CA LYS A 230 -7.94 1.65 -24.69
C LYS A 230 -8.29 3.14 -24.65
N GLY A 231 -9.38 3.53 -25.32
CA GLY A 231 -9.82 4.93 -25.35
C GLY A 231 -10.17 5.47 -23.96
N PHE A 232 -10.77 4.64 -23.10
CA PHE A 232 -11.03 4.98 -21.70
C PHE A 232 -9.74 5.35 -20.95
N TRP A 233 -8.69 4.51 -21.02
CA TRP A 233 -7.44 4.79 -20.30
C TRP A 233 -6.69 6.01 -20.88
N GLU A 234 -6.75 6.21 -22.19
CA GLU A 234 -6.19 7.41 -22.85
C GLU A 234 -6.89 8.68 -22.38
N LEU A 235 -8.23 8.70 -22.32
CA LEU A 235 -8.98 9.88 -21.88
C LEU A 235 -8.90 10.09 -20.36
N LEU A 236 -8.89 9.03 -19.55
CA LEU A 236 -8.76 9.12 -18.10
C LEU A 236 -7.47 9.84 -17.69
N ALA A 237 -6.39 9.71 -18.47
CA ALA A 237 -5.12 10.39 -18.25
C ALA A 237 -5.23 11.93 -18.31
N PHE A 238 -6.27 12.47 -18.95
CA PHE A 238 -6.55 13.92 -19.00
C PHE A 238 -7.59 14.38 -17.96
N SER A 239 -8.12 13.46 -17.14
CA SER A 239 -9.06 13.79 -16.08
C SER A 239 -8.42 14.65 -14.98
N GLU A 240 -9.24 15.33 -14.19
CA GLU A 240 -8.75 16.14 -13.07
C GLU A 240 -7.96 15.31 -12.03
N GLU A 241 -8.25 14.01 -11.93
CA GLU A 241 -7.69 13.14 -10.90
C GLU A 241 -6.40 12.45 -11.31
N CYS A 242 -6.25 12.16 -12.60
CA CYS A 242 -5.09 11.44 -13.14
C CYS A 242 -4.23 12.30 -14.07
N GLY A 243 -4.71 13.48 -14.46
CA GLY A 243 -4.00 14.43 -15.31
C GLY A 243 -3.46 15.64 -14.54
N SER A 244 -3.15 16.72 -15.28
CA SER A 244 -2.70 18.00 -14.72
C SER A 244 -1.49 17.92 -13.79
N GLY A 245 -0.54 17.03 -14.10
CA GLY A 245 0.71 16.85 -13.34
C GLY A 245 0.60 15.96 -12.09
N LYS A 246 -0.59 15.41 -11.81
CA LYS A 246 -0.78 14.37 -10.79
C LYS A 246 -0.25 13.04 -11.32
N ILE A 247 0.25 12.19 -10.41
CA ILE A 247 0.61 10.81 -10.73
C ILE A 247 -0.29 9.89 -9.90
N THR A 248 -1.10 9.09 -10.57
CA THR A 248 -1.96 8.09 -9.93
C THR A 248 -1.63 6.69 -10.42
N GLY A 249 -2.03 5.68 -9.64
CA GLY A 249 -1.81 4.28 -9.99
C GLY A 249 -3.08 3.48 -9.84
N PHE A 250 -3.34 2.60 -10.80
CA PHE A 250 -4.39 1.59 -10.70
C PHE A 250 -3.74 0.24 -10.52
N PHE A 251 -4.25 -0.56 -9.59
CA PHE A 251 -3.77 -1.91 -9.32
C PHE A 251 -4.94 -2.89 -9.30
N GLU A 252 -4.71 -4.05 -9.89
CA GLU A 252 -5.57 -5.22 -9.81
C GLU A 252 -4.70 -6.42 -9.42
N LEU A 253 -5.09 -7.17 -8.39
CA LEU A 253 -4.31 -8.30 -7.89
C LEU A 253 -5.23 -9.50 -7.69
N LYS A 254 -4.98 -10.58 -8.44
CA LYS A 254 -5.64 -11.86 -8.22
C LYS A 254 -4.92 -12.62 -7.12
N VAL A 255 -5.69 -12.95 -6.07
CA VAL A 255 -5.22 -13.69 -4.92
C VAL A 255 -6.05 -14.95 -4.73
N ASN A 256 -5.36 -16.05 -4.50
CA ASN A 256 -5.98 -17.31 -4.14
C ASN A 256 -5.94 -17.46 -2.62
N GLY A 257 -6.87 -16.78 -1.96
CA GLY A 257 -6.99 -16.71 -0.51
C GLY A 257 -7.47 -18.00 0.15
N CYS A 258 -7.95 -17.88 1.39
CA CYS A 258 -8.36 -19.01 2.21
C CYS A 258 -9.72 -19.58 1.79
N VAL A 259 -9.89 -20.90 1.90
CA VAL A 259 -11.20 -21.55 1.78
C VAL A 259 -12.00 -21.22 3.03
N LEU A 260 -13.01 -20.36 2.89
CA LEU A 260 -13.91 -19.98 3.98
C LEU A 260 -15.20 -20.81 3.91
N GLU A 261 -15.64 -21.33 5.05
CA GLU A 261 -17.01 -21.86 5.16
C GLU A 261 -18.01 -20.70 5.11
N GLU A 262 -18.94 -20.76 4.16
CA GLU A 262 -19.95 -19.73 3.95
C GLU A 262 -20.87 -19.62 5.17
N LYS A 263 -20.85 -18.47 5.85
CA LYS A 263 -21.96 -18.09 6.72
C LYS A 263 -23.13 -17.73 5.80
N LYS A 264 -24.25 -18.44 5.92
CA LYS A 264 -25.52 -18.12 5.20
C LYS A 264 -25.79 -16.63 5.28
N ALA A 265 -26.07 -16.01 4.14
CA ALA A 265 -26.40 -14.60 4.02
C ALA A 265 -27.41 -14.19 5.10
N GLY A 266 -26.98 -13.32 6.01
CA GLY A 266 -27.87 -12.69 6.98
C GLY A 266 -28.89 -11.82 6.24
N LYS A 267 -30.03 -11.55 6.90
CA LYS A 267 -31.08 -10.70 6.33
C LYS A 267 -30.49 -9.38 5.82
N GLU A 268 -30.71 -9.11 4.54
CA GLU A 268 -30.41 -7.84 3.88
C GLU A 268 -31.09 -6.70 4.66
N LYS A 269 -30.35 -5.63 4.96
CA LYS A 269 -30.90 -4.41 5.57
C LYS A 269 -30.59 -3.20 4.72
N GLU A 270 -31.60 -2.35 4.62
CA GLU A 270 -31.67 -1.25 3.65
C GLU A 270 -30.91 0.02 4.06
N LYS A 271 -30.38 0.08 5.28
CA LYS A 271 -29.50 1.16 5.72
C LYS A 271 -28.68 0.75 6.94
N ASP A 272 -27.37 0.94 6.85
CA ASP A 272 -26.46 0.67 7.96
C ASP A 272 -26.37 1.85 8.90
N ASP A 273 -27.33 1.98 9.82
CA ASP A 273 -27.30 3.05 10.80
C ASP A 273 -26.08 2.92 11.73
N LYS A 274 -25.63 1.70 12.07
CA LYS A 274 -24.59 1.46 13.06
C LYS A 274 -23.19 1.74 12.53
N PHE A 275 -22.84 1.16 11.39
CA PHE A 275 -21.55 1.42 10.76
C PHE A 275 -21.46 2.87 10.32
N THR A 276 -22.53 3.41 9.72
CA THR A 276 -22.55 4.81 9.30
C THR A 276 -22.52 5.77 10.49
N GLU A 277 -23.19 5.46 11.62
CA GLU A 277 -23.09 6.22 12.87
C GLU A 277 -21.64 6.29 13.35
N PHE A 278 -20.96 5.15 13.46
CA PHE A 278 -19.56 5.12 13.88
C PHE A 278 -18.63 5.81 12.87
N TRP A 279 -18.79 5.51 11.58
CA TRP A 279 -17.96 6.06 10.51
C TRP A 279 -18.06 7.59 10.48
N ASN A 280 -19.28 8.13 10.55
CA ASN A 280 -19.50 9.57 10.66
C ASN A 280 -18.84 10.13 11.91
N LYS A 281 -19.00 9.46 13.06
CA LYS A 281 -18.35 9.87 14.30
C LYS A 281 -16.84 9.97 14.14
N LEU A 282 -16.20 8.97 13.53
CA LEU A 282 -14.76 8.93 13.26
C LEU A 282 -14.32 10.14 12.42
N MET A 283 -15.08 10.51 11.39
CA MET A 283 -14.76 11.65 10.52
C MET A 283 -14.78 13.01 11.24
N PHE A 284 -15.53 13.14 12.34
CA PHE A 284 -15.59 14.37 13.16
C PHE A 284 -14.57 14.41 14.29
N LEU A 285 -13.77 13.36 14.49
CA LEU A 285 -12.70 13.35 15.48
C LEU A 285 -11.48 14.15 14.99
N ASP A 286 -10.52 14.35 15.88
CA ASP A 286 -9.36 15.19 15.61
C ASP A 286 -8.05 14.45 15.90
N PHE A 287 -7.14 14.48 14.92
CA PHE A 287 -5.88 13.71 14.96
C PHE A 287 -4.66 14.60 14.67
N HIS A 288 -4.74 15.91 14.94
CA HIS A 288 -3.69 16.87 14.59
C HIS A 288 -2.38 16.75 15.40
N ASN A 289 -2.41 16.10 16.57
CA ASN A 289 -1.24 15.88 17.43
C ASN A 289 -1.43 14.62 18.32
N LYS A 290 -0.39 14.22 19.07
CA LYS A 290 -0.42 13.01 19.92
C LYS A 290 -1.55 13.00 20.96
N GLU A 291 -1.82 14.12 21.63
CA GLU A 291 -2.87 14.22 22.65
C GLU A 291 -4.26 14.06 22.03
N SER A 292 -4.49 14.73 20.88
CA SER A 292 -5.74 14.61 20.13
C SER A 292 -5.94 13.19 19.61
N ILE A 293 -4.89 12.51 19.13
CA ILE A 293 -4.97 11.11 18.69
C ILE A 293 -5.41 10.22 19.84
N LEU A 294 -4.79 10.32 21.02
CA LEU A 294 -5.16 9.52 22.20
C LEU A 294 -6.60 9.79 22.63
N SER A 295 -6.99 11.05 22.76
CA SER A 295 -8.34 11.46 23.18
C SER A 295 -9.43 11.01 22.18
N SER A 296 -9.18 11.22 20.88
CA SER A 296 -10.04 10.77 19.80
C SER A 296 -10.14 9.25 19.75
N THR A 297 -9.03 8.53 19.96
CA THR A 297 -9.05 7.07 20.02
C THR A 297 -9.90 6.59 21.17
N GLN A 298 -9.74 7.14 22.37
CA GLN A 298 -10.59 6.78 23.52
C GLN A 298 -12.07 7.06 23.26
N THR A 299 -12.38 8.16 22.59
CA THR A 299 -13.75 8.52 22.21
C THR A 299 -14.31 7.52 21.19
N ALA A 300 -13.54 7.17 20.17
CA ALA A 300 -13.93 6.19 19.16
C ALA A 300 -14.13 4.80 19.76
N VAL A 301 -13.22 4.34 20.63
CA VAL A 301 -13.33 3.02 21.27
C VAL A 301 -14.60 2.92 22.11
N LYS A 302 -14.94 3.94 22.89
CA LYS A 302 -16.21 3.99 23.63
C LYS A 302 -17.44 3.90 22.72
N GLU A 303 -17.38 4.53 21.56
CA GLU A 303 -18.47 4.45 20.57
C GLU A 303 -18.55 3.06 19.93
N ILE A 304 -17.41 2.42 19.64
CA ILE A 304 -17.35 1.03 19.16
C ILE A 304 -17.98 0.09 20.19
N GLU A 305 -17.60 0.20 21.47
CA GLU A 305 -18.13 -0.62 22.56
C GLU A 305 -19.65 -0.45 22.75
N LYS A 306 -20.20 0.73 22.41
CA LYS A 306 -21.64 1.00 22.43
C LYS A 306 -22.39 0.34 21.27
N ILE A 307 -21.78 0.33 20.07
CA ILE A 307 -22.47 -0.06 18.83
C ILE A 307 -22.28 -1.56 18.51
N TYR A 308 -21.08 -2.08 18.76
CA TYR A 308 -20.61 -3.39 18.36
C TYR A 308 -20.37 -4.33 19.55
N SER A 309 -20.44 -5.63 19.28
CA SER A 309 -20.06 -6.66 20.25
C SER A 309 -18.54 -6.76 20.39
N LYS A 310 -18.07 -7.25 21.55
CA LYS A 310 -16.64 -7.41 21.85
C LYS A 310 -15.85 -8.27 20.84
N GLU A 311 -16.53 -9.10 20.05
CA GLU A 311 -15.91 -9.91 18.98
C GLU A 311 -15.26 -9.07 17.85
N CYS A 312 -15.64 -7.79 17.72
CA CYS A 312 -15.03 -6.89 16.74
C CYS A 312 -13.64 -6.39 17.15
N GLU A 313 -13.26 -6.56 18.42
CA GLU A 313 -11.98 -6.11 18.96
C GLU A 313 -11.12 -7.32 19.36
N PHE A 314 -9.84 -7.26 19.03
CA PHE A 314 -8.87 -8.24 19.52
C PHE A 314 -7.48 -7.64 19.69
N GLU A 315 -6.73 -8.25 20.59
CA GLU A 315 -5.35 -7.89 20.89
C GLU A 315 -4.38 -8.74 20.06
N VAL A 316 -3.31 -8.10 19.57
CA VAL A 316 -2.18 -8.73 18.88
C VAL A 316 -0.91 -8.42 19.65
N THR A 317 -0.23 -9.47 20.14
CA THR A 317 1.02 -9.33 20.91
C THR A 317 2.23 -9.67 20.06
N VAL A 318 3.19 -8.76 19.91
CA VAL A 318 4.41 -8.99 19.13
C VAL A 318 5.53 -9.48 20.04
N GLU A 319 5.95 -10.73 19.86
CA GLU A 319 7.15 -11.27 20.48
C GLU A 319 8.39 -10.77 19.72
N GLN A 320 9.24 -9.98 20.38
CA GLN A 320 10.53 -9.60 19.81
C GLN A 320 11.44 -10.83 19.80
N SER A 321 11.77 -11.36 18.62
CA SER A 321 12.89 -12.28 18.50
C SER A 321 14.16 -11.56 18.91
N SER A 322 14.85 -12.04 19.96
CA SER A 322 16.22 -11.61 20.29
C SER A 322 17.09 -11.68 19.03
N PRO A 323 18.07 -10.78 18.84
CA PRO A 323 18.99 -10.88 17.71
C PRO A 323 19.67 -12.25 17.77
N LEU A 324 19.35 -13.13 16.81
CA LEU A 324 20.12 -14.34 16.61
C LEU A 324 21.55 -13.90 16.32
N GLU A 325 22.48 -14.29 17.18
CA GLU A 325 23.91 -14.24 16.88
C GLU A 325 24.09 -14.79 15.46
N GLN A 326 24.66 -13.98 14.58
CA GLN A 326 25.14 -14.45 13.30
C GLN A 326 26.28 -15.45 13.57
N THR A 327 25.94 -16.71 13.78
CA THR A 327 26.90 -17.80 13.67
C THR A 327 27.37 -17.81 12.22
N LYS A 328 28.54 -17.22 11.99
CA LYS A 328 29.31 -17.35 10.76
C LYS A 328 29.42 -18.84 10.42
N SER A 329 28.59 -19.30 9.48
CA SER A 329 28.82 -20.62 8.88
C SER A 329 30.17 -20.55 8.16
N LYS A 330 31.13 -21.35 8.63
CA LYS A 330 32.36 -21.60 7.91
C LYS A 330 31.97 -22.41 6.67
N GLN A 331 31.90 -21.79 5.51
CA GLN A 331 31.90 -22.54 4.25
C GLN A 331 33.23 -23.32 4.16
N PRO A 332 33.23 -24.60 3.73
CA PRO A 332 34.46 -25.32 3.49
C PRO A 332 35.13 -24.74 2.25
N VAL A 333 36.37 -24.29 2.42
CA VAL A 333 37.24 -23.87 1.31
C VAL A 333 37.60 -25.12 0.51
N VAL A 334 37.05 -25.25 -0.70
CA VAL A 334 37.50 -26.25 -1.67
C VAL A 334 38.70 -25.66 -2.43
N ASN A 335 39.90 -26.17 -2.11
CA ASN A 335 41.12 -25.84 -2.83
C ASN A 335 41.17 -26.62 -4.16
N THR A 336 40.93 -25.96 -5.28
CA THR A 336 41.36 -26.45 -6.60
C THR A 336 42.75 -25.91 -6.91
N LEU A 337 43.75 -26.80 -6.88
CA LEU A 337 45.13 -26.56 -7.31
C LEU A 337 45.33 -27.07 -8.75
N SER A 338 45.66 -26.16 -9.67
CA SER A 338 46.54 -26.31 -10.86
C SER A 338 46.16 -25.22 -11.88
N SER A 339 47.02 -24.47 -12.56
CA SER A 339 48.48 -24.41 -12.69
C SER A 339 48.83 -23.22 -13.61
N MET A 340 50.09 -22.73 -13.51
CA MET A 340 50.82 -21.84 -14.45
C MET A 340 50.59 -20.31 -14.29
N GLN A 341 51.41 -19.60 -13.48
CA GLN A 341 52.68 -18.91 -13.83
C GLN A 341 52.51 -17.88 -14.98
N ILE A 342 52.74 -16.58 -14.75
CA ILE A 342 54.06 -15.91 -14.82
C ILE A 342 54.14 -14.73 -13.81
N LYS A 343 55.20 -14.71 -12.99
CA LYS A 343 55.63 -13.58 -12.13
C LYS A 343 56.62 -12.68 -12.89
N ARG A 344 56.43 -11.36 -12.86
CA ARG A 344 57.53 -10.38 -13.10
C ARG A 344 58.05 -9.87 -11.75
N LYS A 345 59.37 -9.99 -11.57
CA LYS A 345 60.19 -9.68 -10.39
C LYS A 345 60.45 -8.17 -10.31
N ARG A 346 60.35 -7.56 -9.13
CA ARG A 346 60.97 -6.25 -8.82
C ARG A 346 62.10 -6.50 -7.82
N GLU A 347 63.32 -6.18 -8.23
CA GLU A 347 64.48 -6.05 -7.35
C GLU A 347 64.64 -4.56 -6.98
N GLN A 348 64.93 -4.31 -5.71
CA GLN A 348 65.44 -3.03 -5.21
C GLN A 348 66.96 -2.97 -5.47
N VAL A 349 67.52 -1.77 -5.65
CA VAL A 349 68.57 -1.19 -4.77
C VAL A 349 69.16 0.12 -5.33
N ASN A 350 69.29 1.09 -4.41
CA ASN A 350 70.23 2.22 -4.25
C ASN A 350 70.13 3.57 -4.99
N SER A 351 69.82 4.57 -4.15
CA SER A 351 70.58 5.79 -3.81
C SER A 351 70.86 6.85 -4.89
N LYS A 352 70.29 8.04 -4.70
CA LYS A 352 71.04 9.29 -4.46
C LYS A 352 70.09 10.40 -3.96
N GLU A 353 70.49 11.04 -2.87
CA GLU A 353 69.92 12.28 -2.32
C GLU A 353 70.11 13.45 -3.31
N ALA A 354 69.18 14.42 -3.29
CA ALA A 354 69.51 15.83 -3.07
C ALA A 354 68.25 16.72 -2.95
N ALA A 355 68.17 17.36 -1.77
CA ALA A 355 67.79 18.75 -1.48
C ALA A 355 66.43 19.34 -1.90
N VAL A 356 65.67 19.64 -0.83
CA VAL A 356 64.59 20.61 -0.68
C VAL A 356 65.06 22.04 -0.99
N ASN A 357 64.19 22.88 -1.57
CA ASN A 357 64.20 24.32 -1.34
C ASN A 357 62.78 24.90 -1.39
N THR A 358 62.25 25.18 -0.20
CA THR A 358 61.21 26.17 0.11
C THR A 358 61.68 27.58 -0.20
N LEU A 359 60.81 28.43 -0.76
CA LEU A 359 60.89 29.89 -0.57
C LEU A 359 59.48 30.51 -0.66
N SER A 360 59.09 31.20 0.41
CA SER A 360 57.97 32.13 0.52
C SER A 360 58.48 33.58 0.54
N ASP A 361 57.51 34.50 0.36
CA ASP A 361 57.52 35.95 0.64
C ASP A 361 58.39 36.87 -0.22
N SER A 362 57.74 37.73 -1.02
CA SER A 362 57.35 39.09 -0.61
C SER A 362 57.16 40.06 -1.81
N PHE A 363 56.12 40.89 -1.70
CA PHE A 363 55.94 42.26 -2.19
C PHE A 363 56.78 42.77 -3.38
N ILE A 364 56.11 43.35 -4.40
CA ILE A 364 56.30 44.76 -4.84
C ILE A 364 55.17 45.19 -5.80
N LYS A 365 54.61 46.38 -5.51
CA LYS A 365 53.59 47.14 -6.25
C LYS A 365 54.16 47.84 -7.49
N ARG A 366 53.31 48.06 -8.52
CA ARG A 366 53.12 49.27 -9.40
C ARG A 366 52.63 48.83 -10.80
N LYS A 367 51.77 49.52 -11.57
CA LYS A 367 50.98 50.77 -11.47
C LYS A 367 49.95 50.73 -12.62
N LYS A 368 48.78 51.36 -12.47
CA LYS A 368 47.86 51.74 -13.58
C LYS A 368 48.39 52.97 -14.34
N LYS A 369 48.18 53.02 -15.65
CA LYS A 369 47.45 54.07 -16.42
C LYS A 369 47.84 54.08 -17.89
N LEU A 370 46.86 54.06 -18.79
CA LEU A 370 46.36 55.27 -19.47
C LEU A 370 44.83 55.21 -19.50
#